data_AF-A0A074ZR05-F1
#
_entry.id   AF-A0A074ZR05-F1
#
_cell.length_a   1.000
_cell.length_b   1.000
_cell.length_c   1.000
_cell.angle_alpha   90.00
_cell.angle_beta   90.00
_cell.angle_gamma   90.00
#
_symmetry.space_group_name_H-M   'P 1'
#
loop_
_entity.id
_entity.type
_entity.pdbx_description
1 polymer ?
#
loop_
_entity_poly.entity_id
_entity_poly.type
_entity_poly.pdbx_seq_one_letter_code
_entity_poly.pdbx_strand_id
1 'polypeptide(L)'
;MQAVHESGDEENPRERARRVLSDVLGLQTDTSSCETPNLKDGDDFYLLGGDSLLAVHAVDSLEKMGFQVDLSTFYETGNIGQILDSLVPPAGSKANVNKVTKDLSRLKSQDSLENVPIDVVEWDGSEPKGEEIKETLTEIFMKKDVLYLALGLSQADLASVVDMSFMPTKDSIVLLAFCPSFETNGEPTTENRRLVGVLLANPSEHVETPPTCTSSVNLLLRYLNYCHPTTPETNSTPASKTNALYVSMIGVLSSAPKNQCHSNDSMDARWKRLVLEVLSLLEKKILELAKAKGFSMVERINTSEITAKTSMDSGYRTVRRTCLEDFAFSEHIVVDPKYRSHQSCYMVKDLVA
;
A
#
# COMPACT_ATOMS: atom_id res chain seq x y z
N MET A 1 -27.15 -51.70 14.63
CA MET A 1 -26.11 -50.93 13.93
C MET A 1 -26.75 -49.64 13.46
N GLN A 2 -26.58 -48.58 14.24
CA GLN A 2 -27.16 -47.26 14.01
C GLN A 2 -26.06 -46.45 13.34
N ALA A 3 -26.28 -46.05 12.09
CA ALA A 3 -25.35 -45.21 11.35
C ALA A 3 -25.36 -43.82 11.97
N VAL A 4 -24.24 -43.42 12.56
CA VAL A 4 -23.98 -42.04 13.00
C VAL A 4 -23.77 -41.24 11.72
N HIS A 5 -24.75 -40.41 11.39
CA HIS A 5 -24.60 -39.35 10.41
C HIS A 5 -23.70 -38.28 11.05
N GLU A 6 -22.40 -38.32 10.78
CA GLU A 6 -21.52 -37.18 10.99
C GLU A 6 -21.90 -36.11 9.96
N SER A 7 -22.86 -35.25 10.31
CA SER A 7 -23.02 -33.95 9.68
C SER A 7 -21.88 -33.07 10.19
N GLY A 8 -20.75 -33.07 9.48
CA GLY A 8 -19.75 -32.03 9.67
C GLY A 8 -20.40 -30.69 9.35
N ASP A 9 -20.68 -29.90 10.39
CA ASP A 9 -21.16 -28.53 10.24
C ASP A 9 -20.09 -27.75 9.47
N GLU A 10 -20.33 -27.55 8.17
CA GLU A 10 -19.52 -26.69 7.32
C GLU A 10 -19.65 -25.28 7.87
N GLU A 11 -18.63 -24.86 8.63
CA GLU A 11 -18.63 -23.57 9.31
C GLU A 11 -18.90 -22.43 8.31
N ASN A 12 -19.89 -21.61 8.65
CA ASN A 12 -20.31 -20.47 7.84
C ASN A 12 -19.07 -19.66 7.38
N PRO A 13 -18.83 -19.50 6.07
CA PRO A 13 -17.68 -18.74 5.55
C PRO A 13 -17.56 -17.34 6.15
N ARG A 14 -18.69 -16.69 6.43
CA ARG A 14 -18.71 -15.38 7.06
C ARG A 14 -18.10 -15.40 8.46
N GLU A 15 -18.37 -16.46 9.22
CA GLU A 15 -17.84 -16.61 10.58
C GLU A 15 -16.36 -17.02 10.57
N ARG A 16 -15.95 -17.86 9.61
CA ARG A 16 -14.53 -18.13 9.36
C ARG A 16 -13.75 -16.86 9.07
N ALA A 17 -14.27 -16.02 8.18
CA ALA A 17 -13.65 -14.74 7.86
C ALA A 17 -13.64 -13.78 9.07
N ARG A 18 -14.71 -13.75 9.89
CA ARG A 18 -14.73 -12.95 11.13
C ARG A 18 -13.61 -13.34 12.08
N ARG A 19 -13.35 -14.65 12.26
CA ARG A 19 -12.26 -15.12 13.11
C ARG A 19 -10.91 -14.65 12.62
N VAL A 20 -10.67 -14.70 11.31
CA VAL A 20 -9.43 -14.16 10.72
C VAL A 20 -9.27 -12.68 11.02
N LEU A 21 -10.32 -11.87 10.88
CA LEU A 21 -10.26 -10.44 11.21
C LEU A 21 -9.99 -10.22 12.71
N SER A 22 -10.60 -11.01 13.57
CA SER A 22 -10.36 -10.97 15.03
C SER A 22 -8.91 -11.31 15.38
N ASP A 23 -8.35 -12.35 14.75
CA ASP A 23 -6.96 -12.78 14.93
C ASP A 23 -5.98 -11.68 14.54
N VAL A 24 -6.19 -11.08 13.38
CA VAL A 24 -5.32 -10.01 12.84
C VAL A 24 -5.38 -8.75 13.70
N LEU A 25 -6.56 -8.42 14.24
CA LEU A 25 -6.72 -7.31 15.18
C LEU A 25 -6.20 -7.64 16.60
N GLY A 26 -5.72 -8.86 16.84
CA GLY A 26 -5.20 -9.28 18.14
C GLY A 26 -6.27 -9.35 19.23
N LEU A 27 -7.53 -9.53 18.85
CA LEU A 27 -8.67 -9.54 19.77
C LEU A 27 -8.89 -10.90 20.44
N GLN A 28 -8.00 -11.88 20.28
CA GLN A 28 -8.12 -13.19 20.93
C GLN A 28 -8.06 -13.09 22.46
N THR A 29 -9.06 -13.64 23.16
CA THR A 29 -9.02 -13.86 24.62
C THR A 29 -8.43 -15.23 24.92
N ASP A 30 -7.68 -15.32 26.01
CA ASP A 30 -7.16 -16.57 26.58
C ASP A 30 -8.21 -17.70 26.51
N THR A 31 -7.75 -18.88 26.10
CA THR A 31 -8.48 -20.11 25.77
C THR A 31 -9.29 -20.75 26.93
N SER A 32 -9.75 -19.97 27.89
CA SER A 32 -10.47 -20.42 29.10
C SER A 32 -11.96 -20.10 29.09
N SER A 33 -12.44 -19.25 28.17
CA SER A 33 -13.85 -18.92 27.99
C SER A 33 -14.28 -19.17 26.55
N CYS A 34 -15.28 -20.03 26.35
CA CYS A 34 -15.92 -20.37 25.08
C CYS A 34 -16.79 -19.22 24.53
N GLU A 35 -16.36 -17.98 24.73
CA GLU A 35 -17.00 -16.78 24.20
C GLU A 35 -15.88 -15.97 23.53
N THR A 36 -15.75 -16.12 22.22
CA THR A 36 -14.92 -15.22 21.42
C THR A 36 -15.40 -13.79 21.66
N PRO A 37 -14.54 -12.81 21.98
CA PRO A 37 -14.94 -11.41 21.98
C PRO A 37 -15.52 -11.11 20.62
N ASN A 38 -16.81 -10.86 20.63
CA ASN A 38 -17.64 -11.00 19.45
C ASN A 38 -17.45 -9.72 18.63
N LEU A 39 -16.46 -9.72 17.73
CA LEU A 39 -16.26 -8.68 16.73
C LEU A 39 -17.61 -8.43 16.07
N LYS A 40 -18.20 -7.24 16.26
CA LYS A 40 -19.58 -6.98 15.83
C LYS A 40 -19.60 -6.47 14.41
N ASP A 41 -20.71 -6.71 13.72
CA ASP A 41 -20.91 -6.17 12.38
C ASP A 41 -20.87 -4.65 12.36
N GLY A 42 -21.25 -3.98 13.44
CA GLY A 42 -21.20 -2.52 13.56
C GLY A 42 -19.81 -1.93 13.84
N ASP A 43 -18.82 -2.76 14.18
CA ASP A 43 -17.49 -2.25 14.54
C ASP A 43 -16.74 -1.78 13.29
N ASP A 44 -15.86 -0.78 13.44
CA ASP A 44 -14.96 -0.31 12.37
C ASP A 44 -13.55 -0.85 12.59
N PHE A 45 -12.98 -1.43 11.54
CA PHE A 45 -11.67 -2.06 11.53
C PHE A 45 -10.57 -1.15 12.08
N TYR A 46 -10.60 0.15 11.74
CA TYR A 46 -9.57 1.11 12.12
C TYR A 46 -9.80 1.67 13.53
N LEU A 47 -11.06 1.79 13.97
CA LEU A 47 -11.36 2.12 15.37
C LEU A 47 -10.95 1.00 16.33
N LEU A 48 -10.93 -0.25 15.87
CA LEU A 48 -10.46 -1.41 16.64
C LEU A 48 -8.94 -1.55 16.68
N GLY A 49 -8.19 -0.57 16.18
CA GLY A 49 -6.73 -0.59 16.14
C GLY A 49 -6.13 -1.15 14.85
N GLY A 50 -6.96 -1.47 13.86
CA GLY A 50 -6.52 -1.79 12.51
C GLY A 50 -5.76 -0.64 11.86
N ASP A 51 -4.81 -0.99 10.99
CA ASP A 51 -4.08 -0.04 10.15
C ASP A 51 -3.84 -0.63 8.75
N SER A 52 -3.12 0.09 7.89
CA SER A 52 -2.83 -0.33 6.53
C SER A 52 -2.06 -1.66 6.46
N LEU A 53 -1.17 -1.95 7.42
CA LEU A 53 -0.39 -3.19 7.44
C LEU A 53 -1.26 -4.35 7.93
N LEU A 54 -2.07 -4.14 8.96
CA LEU A 54 -3.04 -5.13 9.41
C LEU A 54 -4.09 -5.44 8.34
N ALA A 55 -4.50 -4.47 7.54
CA ALA A 55 -5.37 -4.72 6.39
C ALA A 55 -4.69 -5.66 5.37
N VAL A 56 -3.40 -5.46 5.07
CA VAL A 56 -2.64 -6.39 4.21
C VAL A 56 -2.57 -7.79 4.82
N HIS A 57 -2.28 -7.91 6.12
CA HIS A 57 -2.24 -9.20 6.82
C HIS A 57 -3.61 -9.91 6.81
N ALA A 58 -4.71 -9.14 6.94
CA ALA A 58 -6.06 -9.66 6.86
C ALA A 58 -6.35 -10.20 5.46
N VAL A 59 -6.00 -9.45 4.41
CA VAL A 59 -6.13 -9.91 3.03
C VAL A 59 -5.34 -11.20 2.81
N ASP A 60 -4.06 -11.23 3.15
CA ASP A 60 -3.20 -12.41 2.99
C ASP A 60 -3.74 -13.64 3.74
N SER A 61 -4.30 -13.44 4.93
CA SER A 61 -4.87 -14.53 5.74
C SER A 61 -6.18 -15.05 5.17
N LEU A 62 -7.04 -14.17 4.66
CA LEU A 62 -8.29 -14.52 3.98
C LEU A 62 -8.03 -15.23 2.65
N GLU A 63 -7.06 -14.77 1.85
CA GLU A 63 -6.65 -15.41 0.59
C GLU A 63 -6.11 -16.82 0.82
N LYS A 64 -5.31 -17.05 1.88
CA LYS A 64 -4.85 -18.40 2.27
C LYS A 64 -5.99 -19.35 2.63
N MET A 65 -7.13 -18.80 3.06
CA MET A 65 -8.37 -19.56 3.30
C MET A 65 -9.24 -19.71 2.04
N GLY A 66 -8.81 -19.16 0.90
CA GLY A 66 -9.49 -19.25 -0.38
C GLY A 66 -10.58 -18.21 -0.63
N PHE A 67 -10.67 -17.18 0.22
CA PHE A 67 -11.51 -16.01 -0.08
C PHE A 67 -10.85 -15.16 -1.16
N GLN A 68 -11.67 -14.52 -2.02
CA GLN A 68 -11.19 -13.43 -2.87
C GLN A 68 -11.52 -12.12 -2.17
N VAL A 69 -10.48 -11.32 -1.95
CA VAL A 69 -10.57 -10.03 -1.25
C VAL A 69 -9.48 -9.10 -1.78
N ASP A 70 -9.88 -7.88 -2.12
CA ASP A 70 -8.98 -6.82 -2.51
C ASP A 70 -8.78 -5.86 -1.33
N LEU A 71 -7.65 -5.14 -1.31
CA LEU A 71 -7.37 -4.14 -0.27
C LEU A 71 -8.40 -3.00 -0.28
N SER A 72 -9.11 -2.80 -1.41
CA SER A 72 -10.22 -1.84 -1.53
C SER A 72 -11.37 -2.11 -0.57
N THR A 73 -11.63 -3.38 -0.24
CA THR A 73 -12.64 -3.75 0.74
C THR A 73 -12.45 -3.00 2.06
N PHE A 74 -11.21 -2.83 2.51
CA PHE A 74 -10.89 -2.21 3.80
C PHE A 74 -11.10 -0.69 3.79
N TYR A 75 -10.74 0.01 2.70
CA TYR A 75 -10.89 1.46 2.64
C TYR A 75 -12.23 1.94 2.05
N GLU A 76 -13.01 1.09 1.39
CA GLU A 76 -14.35 1.44 0.92
C GLU A 76 -15.41 1.27 1.99
N THR A 77 -15.29 0.21 2.81
CA THR A 77 -16.36 -0.17 3.74
C THR A 77 -15.99 0.10 5.20
N GLY A 78 -14.75 -0.16 5.64
CA GLY A 78 -14.21 0.08 7.00
C GLY A 78 -14.89 -0.72 8.13
N ASN A 79 -16.20 -0.88 8.04
CA ASN A 79 -17.08 -1.62 8.93
C ASN A 79 -16.95 -3.13 8.74
N ILE A 80 -16.85 -3.89 9.83
CA ILE A 80 -16.63 -5.34 9.79
C ILE A 80 -17.74 -6.06 9.04
N GLY A 81 -19.01 -5.72 9.30
CA GLY A 81 -20.14 -6.39 8.64
C GLY A 81 -20.08 -6.22 7.12
N GLN A 82 -19.77 -5.00 6.67
CA GLN A 82 -19.63 -4.68 5.25
C GLN A 82 -18.40 -5.34 4.62
N ILE A 83 -17.26 -5.38 5.32
CA ILE A 83 -16.07 -6.12 4.89
C ILE A 83 -16.45 -7.57 4.65
N LEU A 84 -17.08 -8.22 5.64
CA LEU A 84 -17.48 -9.63 5.57
C LEU A 84 -18.47 -9.91 4.44
N ASP A 85 -19.42 -9.01 4.21
CA ASP A 85 -20.44 -9.15 3.17
C ASP A 85 -19.86 -8.94 1.75
N SER A 86 -18.71 -8.27 1.63
CA SER A 86 -18.01 -8.07 0.35
C SER A 86 -17.14 -9.26 -0.08
N LEU A 87 -16.83 -10.18 0.84
CA LEU A 87 -15.94 -11.30 0.58
C LEU A 87 -16.60 -12.33 -0.34
N VAL A 88 -15.87 -12.76 -1.37
CA VAL A 88 -16.29 -13.90 -2.20
C VAL A 88 -15.74 -15.19 -1.57
N PRO A 89 -16.61 -16.14 -1.16
CA PRO A 89 -16.18 -17.35 -0.50
C PRO A 89 -15.48 -18.33 -1.46
N PRO A 90 -14.67 -19.27 -0.93
CA PRO A 90 -14.01 -20.28 -1.74
C PRO A 90 -15.01 -21.14 -2.52
N ALA A 91 -14.66 -21.47 -3.77
CA ALA A 91 -15.48 -22.28 -4.66
C ALA A 91 -15.81 -23.64 -4.02
N GLY A 92 -17.10 -23.91 -3.80
CA GLY A 92 -17.61 -25.10 -3.12
C GLY A 92 -18.48 -24.79 -1.91
N SER A 93 -18.38 -23.59 -1.35
CA SER A 93 -19.27 -23.15 -0.27
C SER A 93 -20.62 -22.69 -0.81
N LYS A 94 -21.73 -23.24 -0.29
CA LYS A 94 -23.10 -22.81 -0.63
C LYS A 94 -23.44 -21.46 -0.01
N ALA A 95 -22.86 -20.37 -0.52
CA ALA A 95 -23.32 -19.02 -0.23
C ALA A 95 -24.33 -18.57 -1.29
N ASN A 96 -25.39 -17.87 -0.88
CA ASN A 96 -26.45 -17.43 -1.76
C ASN A 96 -25.99 -16.18 -2.55
N VAL A 97 -25.37 -16.41 -3.72
CA VAL A 97 -24.64 -15.39 -4.54
C VAL A 97 -25.54 -14.26 -5.11
N ASN A 98 -26.87 -14.34 -5.00
CA ASN A 98 -27.78 -13.46 -5.75
C ASN A 98 -28.22 -12.15 -5.07
N LYS A 99 -27.38 -11.51 -4.24
CA LYS A 99 -27.72 -10.19 -3.65
C LYS A 99 -26.61 -9.12 -3.66
N VAL A 100 -25.40 -9.44 -4.12
CA VAL A 100 -24.21 -8.60 -3.86
C VAL A 100 -24.06 -7.40 -4.82
N THR A 101 -24.51 -7.48 -6.07
CA THR A 101 -24.22 -6.45 -7.09
C THR A 101 -25.16 -5.24 -7.10
N LYS A 102 -26.28 -5.26 -6.38
CA LYS A 102 -27.29 -4.18 -6.44
C LYS A 102 -27.35 -3.29 -5.19
N ASP A 103 -26.67 -3.67 -4.10
CA ASP A 103 -26.75 -2.97 -2.81
C ASP A 103 -25.52 -2.09 -2.48
N LEU A 104 -24.39 -2.21 -3.20
CA LEU A 104 -23.20 -1.36 -2.99
C LEU A 104 -23.49 0.15 -3.12
N SER A 105 -24.45 0.54 -3.96
CA SER A 105 -24.88 1.95 -4.10
C SER A 105 -25.78 2.45 -2.95
N ARG A 106 -26.29 1.57 -2.08
CA ARG A 106 -27.25 1.89 -1.01
C ARG A 106 -26.66 1.82 0.41
N LEU A 107 -25.49 1.23 0.61
CA LEU A 107 -24.86 1.05 1.93
C LEU A 107 -24.12 2.27 2.49
N LYS A 108 -24.23 3.45 1.86
CA LYS A 108 -23.57 4.69 2.30
C LYS A 108 -24.22 5.39 3.51
N SER A 109 -25.18 4.78 4.21
CA SER A 109 -25.96 5.47 5.23
C SER A 109 -25.66 5.02 6.66
N GLN A 110 -25.12 5.99 7.40
CA GLN A 110 -25.19 6.24 8.85
C GLN A 110 -24.20 5.43 9.72
N ASP A 111 -23.27 6.18 10.33
CA ASP A 111 -22.14 5.82 11.23
C ASP A 111 -20.78 5.45 10.62
N SER A 112 -20.65 5.41 9.29
CA SER A 112 -19.35 5.29 8.61
C SER A 112 -18.61 6.64 8.59
N LEU A 113 -17.31 6.64 8.92
CA LEU A 113 -16.39 7.75 8.62
C LEU A 113 -16.70 8.33 7.21
N GLU A 114 -17.16 9.58 7.13
CA GLU A 114 -17.53 10.20 5.85
C GLU A 114 -16.35 10.17 4.87
N ASN A 115 -16.64 9.85 3.60
CA ASN A 115 -15.64 9.84 2.53
C ASN A 115 -15.05 11.24 2.36
N VAL A 116 -13.75 11.37 2.63
CA VAL A 116 -13.01 12.62 2.45
C VAL A 116 -12.65 12.72 0.97
N PRO A 117 -12.97 13.81 0.26
CA PRO A 117 -12.61 13.93 -1.15
C PRO A 117 -11.10 14.04 -1.28
N ILE A 118 -10.47 13.03 -1.89
CA ILE A 118 -9.04 13.04 -2.24
C ILE A 118 -8.92 13.52 -3.68
N ASP A 119 -8.10 14.55 -3.90
CA ASP A 119 -7.76 15.03 -5.24
C ASP A 119 -6.37 14.54 -5.62
N VAL A 120 -6.23 13.93 -6.79
CA VAL A 120 -4.94 13.47 -7.31
C VAL A 120 -4.66 14.15 -8.65
N VAL A 121 -3.59 14.95 -8.68
CA VAL A 121 -3.23 15.78 -9.83
C VAL A 121 -1.79 15.48 -10.28
N GLU A 122 -1.54 15.63 -11.57
CA GLU A 122 -0.18 15.68 -12.12
C GLU A 122 0.39 17.08 -11.85
N TRP A 123 1.58 17.15 -11.26
CA TRP A 123 2.27 18.40 -11.00
C TRP A 123 2.77 19.00 -12.31
N ASP A 124 2.34 20.23 -12.59
CA ASP A 124 2.65 20.98 -13.81
C ASP A 124 3.83 21.96 -13.63
N GLY A 125 4.48 21.94 -12.46
CA GLY A 125 5.56 22.87 -12.11
C GLY A 125 5.09 24.16 -11.43
N SER A 126 3.78 24.29 -11.15
CA SER A 126 3.22 25.44 -10.43
C SER A 126 3.33 25.27 -8.90
N GLU A 127 2.21 25.22 -8.19
CA GLU A 127 2.14 24.97 -6.75
C GLU A 127 1.65 23.54 -6.47
N PRO A 128 2.10 22.90 -5.39
CA PRO A 128 3.14 23.34 -4.46
C PRO A 128 4.52 23.38 -5.12
N LYS A 129 5.40 24.24 -4.61
CA LYS A 129 6.79 24.31 -5.10
C LYS A 129 7.50 22.97 -4.92
N GLY A 130 8.45 22.69 -5.80
CA GLY A 130 9.26 21.47 -5.74
C GLY A 130 9.94 21.23 -4.38
N GLU A 131 10.29 22.29 -3.64
CA GLU A 131 10.84 22.20 -2.29
C GLU A 131 9.85 21.58 -1.28
N GLU A 132 8.58 22.01 -1.30
CA GLU A 132 7.53 21.45 -0.43
C GLU A 132 7.27 19.97 -0.74
N ILE A 133 7.33 19.58 -2.02
CA ILE A 133 7.19 18.19 -2.45
C ILE A 133 8.34 17.33 -1.88
N LYS A 134 9.58 17.84 -1.96
CA LYS A 134 10.77 17.15 -1.43
C LYS A 134 10.77 17.05 0.09
N GLU A 135 10.34 18.11 0.78
CA GLU A 135 10.16 18.10 2.23
C GLU A 135 9.12 17.06 2.65
N THR A 136 7.99 17.01 1.94
CA THR A 136 6.92 16.03 2.19
C THR A 136 7.42 14.60 1.99
N LEU A 137 8.15 14.32 0.89
CA LEU A 137 8.76 13.01 0.66
C LEU A 137 9.75 12.65 1.78
N THR A 138 10.58 13.59 2.19
CA THR A 138 11.53 13.38 3.30
C THR A 138 10.78 13.04 4.59
N GLU A 139 9.69 13.74 4.92
CA GLU A 139 8.86 13.44 6.08
C GLU A 139 8.18 12.06 6.00
N ILE A 140 7.73 11.66 4.81
CA ILE A 140 7.07 10.37 4.61
C ILE A 140 8.02 9.21 4.90
N PHE A 141 9.24 9.23 4.36
CA PHE A 141 10.19 8.11 4.48
C PHE A 141 11.02 8.16 5.77
N MET A 142 11.28 9.35 6.32
CA MET A 142 12.15 9.52 7.49
C MET A 142 11.65 8.70 8.68
N LYS A 143 12.53 7.81 9.17
CA LYS A 143 12.30 6.93 10.34
C LYS A 143 11.07 6.00 10.22
N LYS A 144 10.49 5.88 9.03
CA LYS A 144 9.31 5.05 8.74
C LYS A 144 9.62 3.97 7.73
N ASP A 145 10.52 4.25 6.79
CA ASP A 145 10.97 3.27 5.81
C ASP A 145 11.98 2.29 6.42
N VAL A 146 11.81 1.01 6.08
CA VAL A 146 12.65 -0.06 6.62
C VAL A 146 14.09 0.06 6.11
N LEU A 147 14.29 0.43 4.84
CA LEU A 147 15.64 0.59 4.29
C LEU A 147 16.33 1.83 4.86
N TYR A 148 15.61 2.92 5.10
CA TYR A 148 16.13 4.09 5.82
C TYR A 148 16.77 3.66 7.15
N LEU A 149 16.05 2.84 7.92
CA LEU A 149 16.52 2.37 9.24
C LEU A 149 17.61 1.30 9.12
N ALA A 150 17.43 0.31 8.23
CA ALA A 150 18.30 -0.85 8.12
C ALA A 150 19.68 -0.51 7.55
N LEU A 151 19.75 0.45 6.62
CA LEU A 151 20.98 0.89 5.98
C LEU A 151 21.60 2.13 6.67
N GLY A 152 20.99 2.60 7.77
CA GLY A 152 21.53 3.70 8.56
C GLY A 152 21.58 5.03 7.79
N LEU A 153 20.52 5.38 7.07
CA LEU A 153 20.44 6.67 6.39
C LEU A 153 20.21 7.79 7.40
N SER A 154 20.89 8.91 7.18
CA SER A 154 20.59 10.19 7.84
C SER A 154 19.50 10.96 7.09
N GLN A 155 18.98 12.03 7.71
CA GLN A 155 18.06 12.95 7.02
C GLN A 155 18.71 13.60 5.79
N ALA A 156 20.01 13.91 5.85
CA ALA A 156 20.74 14.47 4.71
C ALA A 156 20.91 13.44 3.58
N ASP A 157 21.14 12.17 3.91
CA ASP A 157 21.18 11.08 2.93
C ASP A 157 19.82 10.92 2.24
N LEU A 158 18.72 10.92 3.00
CA LEU A 158 17.38 10.83 2.45
C LEU A 158 17.04 12.03 1.55
N ALA A 159 17.36 13.26 1.99
CA ALA A 159 17.18 14.45 1.17
C ALA A 159 17.96 14.34 -0.15
N SER A 160 19.19 13.82 -0.12
CA SER A 160 19.99 13.58 -1.31
C SER A 160 19.35 12.54 -2.25
N VAL A 161 18.78 11.46 -1.72
CA VAL A 161 18.05 10.43 -2.51
C VAL A 161 16.78 11.02 -3.13
N VAL A 162 16.05 11.84 -2.37
CA VAL A 162 14.86 12.55 -2.86
C VAL A 162 15.25 13.52 -3.98
N ASP A 163 16.34 14.26 -3.82
CA ASP A 163 16.87 15.14 -4.87
C ASP A 163 17.23 14.36 -6.13
N MET A 164 17.95 13.23 -6.02
CA MET A 164 18.28 12.38 -7.17
C MET A 164 17.03 11.82 -7.86
N SER A 165 15.97 11.53 -7.11
CA SER A 165 14.72 10.96 -7.63
C SER A 165 13.80 12.01 -8.24
N PHE A 166 13.84 13.25 -7.73
CA PHE A 166 13.03 14.37 -8.18
C PHE A 166 13.70 15.09 -9.36
N MET A 167 13.62 14.47 -10.54
CA MET A 167 14.17 14.98 -11.79
C MET A 167 13.02 15.26 -12.78
N PRO A 168 12.28 16.38 -12.63
CA PRO A 168 11.15 16.67 -13.49
C PRO A 168 11.63 16.95 -14.93
N THR A 169 11.50 15.93 -15.78
CA THR A 169 11.66 16.06 -17.23
C THR A 169 10.29 16.10 -17.90
N LYS A 170 10.25 16.36 -19.21
CA LYS A 170 9.00 16.34 -19.99
C LYS A 170 8.25 15.01 -19.87
N ASP A 171 9.00 13.91 -19.75
CA ASP A 171 8.46 12.55 -19.75
C ASP A 171 8.36 11.96 -18.33
N SER A 172 8.85 12.67 -17.31
CA SER A 172 8.61 12.34 -15.91
C SER A 172 7.15 12.60 -15.53
N ILE A 173 6.69 11.90 -14.49
CA ILE A 173 5.36 12.08 -13.91
C ILE A 173 5.54 12.27 -12.41
N VAL A 174 5.04 13.40 -11.91
CA VAL A 174 4.96 13.70 -10.48
C VAL A 174 3.48 13.80 -10.15
N LEU A 175 2.98 12.90 -9.30
CA LEU A 175 1.61 12.95 -8.82
C LEU A 175 1.56 13.45 -7.39
N LEU A 176 0.58 14.29 -7.13
CA LEU A 176 0.33 14.89 -5.84
C LEU A 176 -1.09 14.53 -5.41
N ALA A 177 -1.23 14.01 -4.20
CA ALA A 177 -2.50 13.74 -3.57
C ALA A 177 -2.78 14.79 -2.50
N PHE A 178 -3.97 15.37 -2.55
CA PHE A 178 -4.43 16.40 -1.64
C PHE A 178 -5.68 15.97 -0.88
N CYS A 179 -5.73 16.33 0.40
CA CYS A 179 -6.94 16.24 1.21
C CYS A 179 -7.36 17.63 1.70
N PRO A 180 -8.67 17.88 1.91
CA PRO A 180 -9.15 19.08 2.59
C PRO A 180 -8.53 19.20 3.99
N SER A 181 -8.17 20.41 4.38
CA SER A 181 -7.80 20.71 5.76
C SER A 181 -9.05 20.62 6.65
N PHE A 182 -8.97 19.84 7.73
CA PHE A 182 -10.01 19.82 8.77
C PHE A 182 -9.75 20.96 9.74
N GLU A 183 -10.14 22.18 9.39
CA GLU A 183 -10.20 23.26 10.37
C GLU A 183 -11.35 23.00 11.35
N THR A 184 -11.05 23.09 12.64
CA THR A 184 -12.01 22.88 13.73
C THR A 184 -13.21 23.81 13.55
N ASN A 185 -14.37 23.21 13.19
CA ASN A 185 -15.71 23.82 13.10
C ASN A 185 -16.09 24.54 11.78
N GLY A 186 -15.37 24.36 10.68
CA GLY A 186 -15.76 24.88 9.36
C GLY A 186 -16.10 23.78 8.35
N GLU A 187 -17.03 24.04 7.43
CA GLU A 187 -17.19 23.22 6.22
C GLU A 187 -15.84 23.15 5.47
N PRO A 188 -15.48 22.02 4.85
CA PRO A 188 -14.25 21.89 4.07
C PRO A 188 -14.26 22.91 2.93
N THR A 189 -13.43 23.95 3.05
CA THR A 189 -13.26 24.93 1.97
C THR A 189 -12.31 24.37 0.92
N THR A 190 -12.67 24.50 -0.36
CA THR A 190 -11.85 24.04 -1.48
C THR A 190 -10.50 24.73 -1.61
N GLU A 191 -10.30 25.84 -0.88
CA GLU A 191 -9.11 26.69 -0.91
C GLU A 191 -7.98 26.17 -0.01
N ASN A 192 -8.28 25.40 1.04
CA ASN A 192 -7.27 24.92 1.98
C ASN A 192 -7.04 23.41 1.83
N ARG A 193 -6.26 23.04 0.80
CA ARG A 193 -5.90 21.64 0.49
C ARG A 193 -4.47 21.38 0.95
N ARG A 194 -4.25 20.29 1.68
CA ARG A 194 -2.92 19.89 2.15
C ARG A 194 -2.36 18.80 1.25
N LEU A 195 -1.07 18.90 0.90
CA LEU A 195 -0.35 17.80 0.26
C LEU A 195 -0.17 16.65 1.25
N VAL A 196 -0.67 15.46 0.89
CA VAL A 196 -0.69 14.29 1.78
C VAL A 196 0.01 13.06 1.20
N GLY A 197 0.15 13.00 -0.12
CA GLY A 197 0.82 11.91 -0.81
C GLY A 197 1.53 12.39 -2.06
N VAL A 198 2.64 11.73 -2.38
CA VAL A 198 3.50 12.04 -3.52
C VAL A 198 3.90 10.75 -4.20
N LEU A 199 3.88 10.73 -5.54
CA LEU A 199 4.45 9.67 -6.36
C LEU A 199 5.38 10.30 -7.40
N LEU A 200 6.61 9.81 -7.48
CA LEU A 200 7.61 10.18 -8.46
C LEU A 200 7.85 9.03 -9.42
N ALA A 201 7.76 9.31 -10.72
CA ALA A 201 8.07 8.35 -11.75
C ALA A 201 8.89 9.02 -12.87
N ASN A 202 9.92 8.33 -13.34
CA ASN A 202 10.82 8.80 -14.38
C ASN A 202 11.00 7.72 -15.46
N PRO A 203 11.30 8.08 -16.72
CA PRO A 203 11.69 7.10 -17.72
C PRO A 203 12.83 6.21 -17.22
N SER A 204 12.75 4.90 -17.49
CA SER A 204 13.71 3.89 -17.01
C SER A 204 15.10 3.97 -17.70
N GLU A 205 15.28 4.90 -18.64
CA GLU A 205 16.54 5.05 -19.38
C GLU A 205 17.70 5.47 -18.45
N HIS A 206 18.52 4.46 -18.12
CA HIS A 206 19.84 4.52 -17.48
C HIS A 206 19.87 4.98 -16.02
N VAL A 207 19.64 4.02 -15.11
CA VAL A 207 20.28 4.05 -13.80
C VAL A 207 21.79 3.88 -14.02
N GLU A 208 22.54 4.98 -14.00
CA GLU A 208 24.00 4.91 -13.98
C GLU A 208 24.47 4.11 -12.76
N THR A 209 25.51 3.30 -12.95
CA THR A 209 26.11 2.52 -11.85
C THR A 209 26.54 3.48 -10.74
N PRO A 210 26.05 3.32 -9.50
CA PRO A 210 26.41 4.20 -8.41
C PRO A 210 27.92 4.09 -8.15
N PRO A 211 28.60 5.18 -7.78
CA PRO A 211 30.01 5.14 -7.44
C PRO A 211 30.27 4.15 -6.29
N THR A 212 31.46 3.55 -6.26
CA THR A 212 31.92 2.54 -5.28
C THR A 212 32.09 3.07 -3.84
N CYS A 213 31.52 4.22 -3.51
CA CYS A 213 31.65 4.86 -2.20
C CYS A 213 30.80 4.14 -1.13
N THR A 214 31.23 4.27 0.13
CA THR A 214 30.65 3.61 1.32
C THR A 214 29.56 4.42 2.02
N SER A 215 29.04 5.49 1.41
CA SER A 215 27.93 6.24 2.02
C SER A 215 26.65 5.41 2.07
N SER A 216 25.79 5.66 3.06
CA SER A 216 24.49 4.99 3.21
C SER A 216 23.62 5.14 1.95
N VAL A 217 23.73 6.29 1.26
CA VAL A 217 23.09 6.51 -0.05
C VAL A 217 23.57 5.52 -1.11
N ASN A 218 24.89 5.32 -1.25
CA ASN A 218 25.41 4.37 -2.23
C ASN A 218 25.03 2.93 -1.88
N LEU A 219 24.95 2.60 -0.59
CA LEU A 219 24.48 1.30 -0.15
C LEU A 219 23.02 1.05 -0.54
N LEU A 220 22.15 2.05 -0.36
CA LEU A 220 20.77 1.99 -0.83
C LEU A 220 20.70 1.81 -2.35
N LEU A 221 21.45 2.59 -3.13
CA LEU A 221 21.46 2.46 -4.59
C LEU A 221 21.96 1.08 -5.05
N ARG A 222 22.98 0.51 -4.40
CA ARG A 222 23.43 -0.86 -4.66
C ARG A 222 22.36 -1.90 -4.32
N TYR A 223 21.63 -1.72 -3.21
CA TYR A 223 20.50 -2.59 -2.86
C TYR A 223 19.39 -2.53 -3.91
N LEU A 224 18.98 -1.33 -4.33
CA LEU A 224 17.97 -1.17 -5.38
C LEU A 224 18.42 -1.81 -6.70
N ASN A 225 19.68 -1.64 -7.09
CA ASN A 225 20.26 -2.32 -8.26
C ASN A 225 20.28 -3.85 -8.10
N TYR A 226 20.57 -4.37 -6.91
CA TYR A 226 20.52 -5.80 -6.60
C TYR A 226 19.10 -6.37 -6.66
N CYS A 227 18.08 -5.53 -6.49
CA CYS A 227 16.67 -5.90 -6.65
C CYS A 227 16.21 -5.96 -8.10
N HIS A 228 16.89 -5.27 -9.02
CA HIS A 228 16.60 -5.41 -10.44
C HIS A 228 16.99 -6.83 -10.94
N PRO A 229 16.25 -7.38 -11.91
CA PRO A 229 16.60 -8.65 -12.51
C PRO A 229 17.91 -8.53 -13.29
N THR A 230 18.88 -9.39 -12.96
CA THR A 230 20.14 -9.58 -13.68
C THR A 230 19.88 -10.26 -15.03
N THR A 231 19.41 -9.49 -16.03
CA THR A 231 19.16 -9.92 -17.43
C THR A 231 18.09 -11.03 -17.65
N PRO A 232 17.44 -11.08 -18.83
CA PRO A 232 16.19 -11.82 -19.01
C PRO A 232 16.47 -13.32 -19.19
N GLU A 233 16.19 -14.11 -18.18
CA GLU A 233 15.94 -15.54 -18.38
C GLU A 233 14.60 -15.72 -19.08
N THR A 234 14.57 -15.59 -20.41
CA THR A 234 13.62 -16.24 -21.32
C THR A 234 14.00 -15.89 -22.76
N ASN A 235 13.95 -16.88 -23.66
CA ASN A 235 14.16 -16.76 -25.10
C ASN A 235 13.06 -15.95 -25.82
N SER A 236 12.45 -14.96 -25.18
CA SER A 236 11.72 -13.91 -25.87
C SER A 236 12.73 -12.84 -26.28
N THR A 237 12.67 -12.46 -27.56
CA THR A 237 13.40 -11.34 -28.16
C THR A 237 13.46 -10.17 -27.16
N PRO A 238 14.58 -9.42 -27.08
CA PRO A 238 14.66 -8.21 -26.26
C PRO A 238 13.70 -7.16 -26.83
N ALA A 239 12.41 -7.31 -26.53
CA ALA A 239 11.41 -6.29 -26.70
C ALA A 239 11.72 -5.23 -25.65
N SER A 240 12.71 -4.39 -26.00
CA SER A 240 12.66 -2.97 -25.77
C SER A 240 12.31 -2.57 -24.33
N LYS A 241 13.34 -2.41 -23.48
CA LYS A 241 13.31 -1.41 -22.39
C LYS A 241 13.01 0.03 -22.91
N THR A 242 12.79 0.20 -24.21
CA THR A 242 12.77 1.45 -24.94
C THR A 242 11.52 2.31 -24.71
N ASN A 243 10.64 1.98 -23.75
CA ASN A 243 9.63 2.92 -23.24
C ASN A 243 9.01 2.50 -21.89
N ALA A 244 9.84 2.16 -20.90
CA ALA A 244 9.36 1.82 -19.55
C ALA A 244 9.40 3.04 -18.62
N LEU A 245 8.40 3.16 -17.74
CA LEU A 245 8.34 4.15 -16.67
C LEU A 245 8.69 3.51 -15.33
N TYR A 246 9.68 4.04 -14.62
CA TYR A 246 10.09 3.57 -13.30
C TYR A 246 9.51 4.47 -12.20
N VAL A 247 8.69 3.90 -11.32
CA VAL A 247 8.21 4.59 -10.11
C VAL A 247 9.31 4.49 -9.06
N SER A 248 9.99 5.62 -8.81
CA SER A 248 11.12 5.69 -7.90
C SER A 248 10.69 5.86 -6.45
N MET A 249 9.62 6.62 -6.21
CA MET A 249 9.09 6.89 -4.87
C MET A 249 7.57 6.97 -4.91
N ILE A 250 6.92 6.40 -3.91
CA ILE A 250 5.50 6.62 -3.61
C ILE A 250 5.33 6.62 -2.11
N GLY A 251 4.57 7.57 -1.60
CA GLY A 251 4.39 7.68 -0.16
C GLY A 251 3.20 8.53 0.22
N VAL A 252 2.67 8.28 1.41
CA VAL A 252 1.59 9.03 2.04
C VAL A 252 1.98 9.34 3.48
N LEU A 253 1.67 10.54 3.95
CA LEU A 253 1.92 10.93 5.33
C LEU A 253 1.18 9.98 6.28
N SER A 254 1.89 9.38 7.22
CA SER A 254 1.33 8.33 8.10
C SER A 254 0.51 8.85 9.29
N SER A 255 0.48 10.16 9.52
CA SER A 255 -0.21 10.76 10.65
C SER A 255 -1.14 11.89 10.23
N ALA A 256 -2.31 11.92 10.87
CA ALA A 256 -3.25 13.03 10.75
C ALA A 256 -2.56 14.38 11.08
N PRO A 257 -3.05 15.51 10.52
CA PRO A 257 -2.55 16.84 10.86
C PRO A 257 -2.56 17.03 12.38
N LYS A 258 -1.43 17.47 12.95
CA LYS A 258 -1.35 17.85 14.37
C LYS A 258 -2.06 19.20 14.57
N ASN A 259 -3.38 19.19 14.57
CA ASN A 259 -4.12 20.29 15.20
C ASN A 259 -4.01 20.10 16.72
N GLN A 260 -3.61 21.14 17.43
CA GLN A 260 -3.46 21.11 18.88
C GLN A 260 -4.78 20.68 19.54
N CYS A 261 -4.66 19.88 20.62
CA CYS A 261 -5.71 19.34 21.50
C CYS A 261 -6.34 18.00 21.09
N HIS A 262 -5.98 16.96 21.86
CA HIS A 262 -6.57 15.63 21.99
C HIS A 262 -6.58 14.78 20.71
N SER A 263 -5.82 13.68 20.72
CA SER A 263 -5.93 12.62 19.72
C SER A 263 -7.37 12.11 19.74
N ASN A 264 -8.16 12.54 18.77
CA ASN A 264 -9.51 12.05 18.60
C ASN A 264 -9.34 10.69 17.90
N ASP A 265 -9.52 9.57 18.60
CA ASP A 265 -9.27 8.21 18.07
C ASP A 265 -9.98 7.98 16.72
N SER A 266 -11.14 8.62 16.53
CA SER A 266 -11.85 8.66 15.26
C SER A 266 -11.04 9.30 14.13
N MET A 267 -10.34 10.43 14.34
CA MET A 267 -9.52 11.09 13.31
C MET A 267 -8.34 10.22 12.88
N ASP A 268 -7.68 9.58 13.83
CA ASP A 268 -6.55 8.67 13.56
C ASP A 268 -7.00 7.44 12.76
N ALA A 269 -8.13 6.84 13.15
CA ALA A 269 -8.75 5.76 12.41
C ALA A 269 -9.10 6.14 10.96
N ARG A 270 -9.66 7.35 10.72
CA ARG A 270 -9.89 7.80 9.33
C ARG A 270 -8.60 7.98 8.58
N TRP A 271 -7.59 8.52 9.23
CA TRP A 271 -6.31 8.73 8.58
C TRP A 271 -5.68 7.41 8.14
N LYS A 272 -5.70 6.39 9.00
CA LYS A 272 -5.22 5.04 8.68
C LYS A 272 -5.97 4.41 7.51
N ARG A 273 -7.28 4.66 7.41
CA ARG A 273 -8.11 4.27 6.26
C ARG A 273 -7.70 5.02 4.98
N LEU A 274 -7.56 6.34 5.06
CA LEU A 274 -7.24 7.22 3.92
C LEU A 274 -5.87 6.90 3.30
N VAL A 275 -4.89 6.44 4.08
CA VAL A 275 -3.57 6.05 3.55
C VAL A 275 -3.70 5.04 2.41
N LEU A 276 -4.56 4.02 2.56
CA LEU A 276 -4.77 3.02 1.52
C LEU A 276 -5.51 3.58 0.30
N GLU A 277 -6.52 4.42 0.55
CA GLU A 277 -7.29 5.05 -0.53
C GLU A 277 -6.40 5.98 -1.37
N VAL A 278 -5.56 6.81 -0.72
CA VAL A 278 -4.61 7.70 -1.40
C VAL A 278 -3.61 6.89 -2.23
N LEU A 279 -3.03 5.81 -1.67
CA LEU A 279 -2.12 4.93 -2.41
C LEU A 279 -2.79 4.32 -3.64
N SER A 280 -4.02 3.82 -3.49
CA SER A 280 -4.81 3.23 -4.59
C SER A 280 -5.10 4.25 -5.69
N LEU A 281 -5.46 5.49 -5.32
CA LEU A 281 -5.71 6.58 -6.28
C LEU A 281 -4.45 7.03 -7.01
N LEU A 282 -3.32 7.18 -6.30
CA LEU A 282 -2.02 7.47 -6.91
C LEU A 282 -1.63 6.37 -7.91
N GLU A 283 -1.82 5.10 -7.52
CA GLU A 283 -1.51 3.92 -8.35
C GLU A 283 -2.36 3.89 -9.63
N LYS A 284 -3.68 4.10 -9.48
CA LYS A 284 -4.57 4.16 -10.64
C LYS A 284 -4.19 5.30 -11.58
N LYS A 285 -3.90 6.48 -11.03
CA LYS A 285 -3.59 7.67 -11.82
C LYS A 285 -2.26 7.54 -12.57
N ILE A 286 -1.23 6.93 -11.98
CA ILE A 286 0.05 6.72 -12.67
C ILE A 286 -0.11 5.78 -13.86
N LEU A 287 -0.91 4.73 -13.74
CA LEU A 287 -1.18 3.79 -14.82
C LEU A 287 -1.95 4.46 -15.98
N GLU A 288 -2.94 5.30 -15.66
CA GLU A 288 -3.69 6.08 -16.65
C GLU A 288 -2.77 7.04 -17.41
N LEU A 289 -1.95 7.82 -16.71
CA LEU A 289 -1.04 8.79 -17.32
C LEU A 289 0.09 8.12 -18.08
N ALA A 290 0.68 7.05 -17.55
CA ALA A 290 1.74 6.32 -18.22
C ALA A 290 1.24 5.77 -19.58
N LYS A 291 0.02 5.21 -19.60
CA LYS A 291 -0.63 4.78 -20.84
C LYS A 291 -0.89 5.96 -21.80
N ALA A 292 -1.38 7.09 -21.27
CA ALA A 292 -1.65 8.28 -22.07
C ALA A 292 -0.38 8.91 -22.68
N LYS A 293 0.75 8.85 -21.95
CA LYS A 293 2.08 9.29 -22.42
C LYS A 293 2.78 8.26 -23.31
N GLY A 294 2.15 7.11 -23.55
CA GLY A 294 2.60 6.09 -24.51
C GLY A 294 3.61 5.09 -23.96
N PHE A 295 3.87 5.07 -22.65
CA PHE A 295 4.73 4.06 -22.02
C PHE A 295 4.15 2.66 -22.22
N SER A 296 5.00 1.68 -22.48
CA SER A 296 4.58 0.29 -22.69
C SER A 296 4.46 -0.49 -21.39
N MET A 297 5.12 -0.03 -20.32
CA MET A 297 5.21 -0.73 -19.04
C MET A 297 5.49 0.24 -17.91
N VAL A 298 4.97 -0.06 -16.72
CA VAL A 298 5.39 0.55 -15.46
C VAL A 298 6.14 -0.48 -14.62
N GLU A 299 7.28 -0.08 -14.07
CA GLU A 299 8.11 -0.90 -13.20
C GLU A 299 8.46 -0.16 -11.91
N ARG A 300 8.71 -0.92 -10.84
CA ARG A 300 9.00 -0.38 -9.51
C ARG A 300 9.64 -1.40 -8.60
N ILE A 301 10.29 -0.91 -7.54
CA ILE A 301 10.71 -1.72 -6.40
C ILE A 301 9.82 -1.34 -5.21
N ASN A 302 9.01 -2.28 -4.74
CA ASN A 302 8.24 -2.13 -3.52
C ASN A 302 9.08 -2.55 -2.32
N THR A 303 9.39 -1.59 -1.46
CA THR A 303 10.10 -1.77 -0.17
C THR A 303 9.13 -1.84 1.01
N SER A 304 7.82 -1.82 0.76
CA SER A 304 6.78 -1.96 1.77
C SER A 304 5.75 -3.00 1.32
N GLU A 305 5.28 -3.80 2.25
CA GLU A 305 4.25 -4.81 2.00
C GLU A 305 2.93 -4.15 1.55
N ILE A 306 2.62 -2.98 2.10
CA ILE A 306 1.45 -2.18 1.72
C ILE A 306 1.51 -1.81 0.24
N THR A 307 2.62 -1.21 -0.18
CA THR A 307 2.77 -0.76 -1.58
C THR A 307 2.89 -1.94 -2.55
N ALA A 308 3.50 -3.06 -2.11
CA ALA A 308 3.50 -4.31 -2.87
C ALA A 308 2.08 -4.85 -3.08
N LYS A 309 1.25 -4.91 -2.03
CA LYS A 309 -0.13 -5.39 -2.13
C LYS A 309 -1.00 -4.45 -2.97
N THR A 310 -0.92 -3.14 -2.78
CA THR A 310 -1.61 -2.17 -3.66
C THR A 310 -1.23 -2.34 -5.13
N SER A 311 0.05 -2.64 -5.41
CA SER A 311 0.50 -2.93 -6.78
C SER A 311 -0.09 -4.25 -7.30
N MET A 312 -0.13 -5.31 -6.49
CA MET A 312 -0.72 -6.60 -6.88
C MET A 312 -2.22 -6.46 -7.23
N ASP A 313 -2.99 -5.76 -6.41
CA ASP A 313 -4.41 -5.51 -6.65
C ASP A 313 -4.63 -4.64 -7.91
N SER A 314 -3.65 -3.79 -8.22
CA SER A 314 -3.58 -3.03 -9.47
C SER A 314 -3.08 -3.88 -10.65
N GLY A 315 -2.89 -5.18 -10.52
CA GLY A 315 -2.52 -6.10 -11.61
C GLY A 315 -1.04 -6.12 -11.98
N TYR A 316 -0.15 -5.68 -11.10
CA TYR A 316 1.29 -5.88 -11.29
C TYR A 316 1.68 -7.34 -11.03
N ARG A 317 2.67 -7.84 -11.78
CA ARG A 317 3.31 -9.13 -11.53
C ARG A 317 4.64 -8.95 -10.81
N THR A 318 4.88 -9.75 -9.77
CA THR A 318 6.21 -9.82 -9.14
C THR A 318 7.17 -10.55 -10.06
N VAL A 319 8.26 -9.89 -10.44
CA VAL A 319 9.34 -10.47 -11.25
C VAL A 319 10.44 -11.04 -10.36
N ARG A 320 10.77 -10.33 -9.29
CA ARG A 320 11.83 -10.73 -8.36
C ARG A 320 11.46 -10.31 -6.93
N ARG A 321 11.73 -11.21 -5.98
CA ARG A 321 11.75 -10.90 -4.55
C ARG A 321 13.19 -10.95 -4.07
N THR A 322 13.57 -9.99 -3.25
CA THR A 322 14.91 -9.85 -2.72
C THR A 322 14.82 -9.75 -1.20
N CYS A 323 15.53 -10.64 -0.51
CA CYS A 323 15.71 -10.56 0.93
C CYS A 323 16.89 -9.62 1.24
N LEU A 324 16.74 -8.75 2.25
CA LEU A 324 17.82 -7.87 2.67
C LEU A 324 19.02 -8.66 3.20
N GLU A 325 18.80 -9.80 3.84
CA GLU A 325 19.88 -10.70 4.29
C GLU A 325 20.73 -11.24 3.13
N ASP A 326 20.11 -11.58 1.99
CA ASP A 326 20.83 -12.08 0.82
C ASP A 326 21.76 -11.02 0.25
N PHE A 327 21.27 -9.77 0.17
CA PHE A 327 22.09 -8.64 -0.24
C PHE A 327 23.23 -8.38 0.75
N ALA A 328 22.92 -8.34 2.05
CA ALA A 328 23.90 -8.12 3.10
C ALA A 328 25.02 -9.17 3.07
N PHE A 329 24.66 -10.44 2.82
CA PHE A 329 25.62 -11.51 2.61
C PHE A 329 26.51 -11.27 1.38
N SER A 330 25.91 -10.87 0.25
CA SER A 330 26.64 -10.63 -1.01
C SER A 330 27.61 -9.45 -0.95
N GLU A 331 27.29 -8.41 -0.16
CA GLU A 331 28.10 -7.20 -0.01
C GLU A 331 29.01 -7.25 1.23
N HIS A 332 28.97 -8.33 2.00
CA HIS A 332 29.69 -8.48 3.28
C HIS A 332 29.36 -7.38 4.30
N ILE A 333 28.08 -7.04 4.43
CA ILE A 333 27.58 -5.99 5.32
C ILE A 333 26.81 -6.61 6.48
N VAL A 334 26.94 -6.00 7.66
CA VAL A 334 26.17 -6.40 8.84
C VAL A 334 24.88 -5.60 8.90
N VAL A 335 23.75 -6.30 8.82
CA VAL A 335 22.41 -5.73 9.02
C VAL A 335 21.87 -6.21 10.36
N ASP A 336 21.20 -5.29 11.09
CA ASP A 336 20.52 -5.60 12.34
C ASP A 336 19.55 -6.79 12.14
N PRO A 337 19.61 -7.84 12.99
CA PRO A 337 18.75 -9.01 12.90
C PRO A 337 17.28 -8.72 12.64
N LYS A 338 16.72 -7.64 13.20
CA LYS A 338 15.31 -7.29 13.03
C LYS A 338 14.90 -6.90 11.61
N TYR A 339 15.86 -6.54 10.75
CA TYR A 339 15.61 -6.14 9.36
C TYR A 339 15.99 -7.22 8.34
N ARG A 340 16.62 -8.32 8.77
CA ARG A 340 17.17 -9.34 7.85
C ARG A 340 16.12 -9.97 6.95
N SER A 341 14.94 -10.27 7.50
CA SER A 341 13.83 -10.87 6.78
C SER A 341 13.10 -9.89 5.85
N HIS A 342 13.46 -8.60 5.86
CA HIS A 342 12.81 -7.60 5.02
C HIS A 342 12.87 -8.00 3.54
N GLN A 343 11.72 -7.95 2.88
CA GLN A 343 11.56 -8.29 1.47
C GLN A 343 11.29 -7.04 0.65
N SER A 344 12.01 -6.90 -0.46
CA SER A 344 11.64 -5.95 -1.51
C SER A 344 11.22 -6.70 -2.78
N CYS A 345 10.17 -6.22 -3.43
CA CYS A 345 9.60 -6.85 -4.63
C CYS A 345 9.81 -5.94 -5.84
N TYR A 346 10.59 -6.39 -6.81
CA TYR A 346 10.61 -5.75 -8.13
C TYR A 346 9.40 -6.26 -8.93
N MET A 347 8.54 -5.32 -9.31
CA MET A 347 7.23 -5.57 -9.89
C MET A 347 7.06 -4.78 -11.17
N VAL A 348 6.34 -5.36 -12.12
CA VAL A 348 6.07 -4.74 -13.42
C VAL A 348 4.61 -4.90 -13.80
N LYS A 349 4.10 -3.92 -14.54
CA LYS A 349 2.78 -3.96 -15.17
C LYS A 349 2.89 -3.52 -16.61
N ASP A 350 2.55 -4.44 -17.50
CA ASP A 350 2.45 -4.18 -18.92
C ASP A 350 1.20 -3.30 -19.17
N LEU A 351 1.39 -2.19 -19.90
CA LEU A 351 0.31 -1.24 -20.25
C LEU A 351 -0.27 -1.49 -21.64
N VAL A 352 0.43 -2.32 -22.42
CA VAL A 352 0.03 -2.73 -23.77
C VAL A 352 -0.89 -3.95 -23.65
N ALA A 353 -2.11 -3.80 -24.16
CA ALA A 353 -2.97 -4.90 -24.56
C ALA A 353 -3.26 -4.74 -26.06
#